data_AF-A0A7X8J3X9-F1
#
_entry.id   AF-A0A7X8J3X9-F1
#
_cell.length_a   1.000
_cell.length_b   1.000
_cell.length_c   1.000
_cell.angle_alpha   90.00
_cell.angle_beta   90.00
_cell.angle_gamma   90.00
#
_symmetry.space_group_name_H-M   'P 1'
#
loop_
_entity.id
_entity.type
_entity.pdbx_description
1 polymer ?
#
loop_
_entity_poly.entity_id
_entity_poly.type
_entity_poly.pdbx_seq_one_letter_code
_entity_poly.pdbx_strand_id
1 'polypeptide(L)'
;MKKVFTLGFAIFLTSLTISSFSQSACVEYHVTKCKNPDSKGYSVAEASRSALLLKGQTSEFRFTIYQGKDYRITICGEDALGPYLQYQIVDWETNEVLYDNKDYNYTKEFEFTVLMSKTVRIVVTIPSDSEDPASKSISLRPKSTSMGCIGVLIEEMITPKKGF
;
A
#
# COMPACT_ATOMS: atom_id res chain seq x y z
N MET A 1 61.42 -7.91 -34.79
CA MET A 1 61.20 -8.42 -33.41
C MET A 1 61.07 -7.19 -32.52
N LYS A 2 59.88 -6.71 -32.14
CA LYS A 2 59.17 -7.09 -30.91
C LYS A 2 57.74 -6.51 -31.00
N LYS A 3 56.81 -7.30 -31.54
CA LYS A 3 55.36 -6.99 -31.64
C LYS A 3 54.64 -7.29 -30.30
N VAL A 4 55.16 -6.82 -29.17
CA VAL A 4 54.70 -7.28 -27.84
C VAL A 4 54.21 -6.14 -26.94
N PHE A 5 54.34 -4.88 -27.32
CA PHE A 5 54.00 -3.77 -26.42
C PHE A 5 52.61 -3.15 -26.60
N THR A 6 51.81 -3.64 -27.54
CA THR A 6 50.44 -3.14 -27.82
C THR A 6 49.32 -4.09 -27.38
N LEU A 7 49.63 -5.13 -26.60
CA LEU A 7 48.62 -6.07 -26.07
C LEU A 7 48.27 -5.87 -24.58
N GLY A 8 48.97 -4.97 -23.87
CA GLY A 8 48.80 -4.80 -22.42
C GLY A 8 47.76 -3.76 -21.98
N PHE A 9 47.29 -2.90 -22.89
CA PHE A 9 46.39 -1.79 -22.54
C PHE A 9 44.91 -2.03 -22.90
N ALA A 10 44.60 -3.14 -23.58
CA ALA A 10 43.24 -3.46 -24.02
C ALA A 10 42.47 -4.41 -23.08
N ILE A 11 43.00 -4.73 -21.89
CA ILE A 11 42.43 -5.75 -20.98
C ILE A 11 41.94 -5.15 -19.65
N PHE A 12 42.08 -3.84 -19.42
CA PHE A 12 41.64 -3.19 -18.17
C PHE A 12 40.35 -2.35 -18.29
N LEU A 13 39.59 -2.49 -19.38
CA LEU A 13 38.41 -1.64 -19.66
C LEU A 13 37.13 -2.43 -19.95
N THR A 14 36.96 -3.61 -19.36
CA THR A 14 35.78 -4.49 -19.58
C THR A 14 35.11 -5.00 -18.30
N SER A 15 35.41 -4.44 -17.12
CA SER A 15 34.71 -4.80 -15.87
C SER A 15 33.80 -3.67 -15.37
N LEU A 16 32.77 -3.34 -16.12
CA LEU A 16 31.62 -2.60 -15.58
C LEU A 16 30.32 -3.26 -16.08
N THR A 17 30.16 -4.55 -15.78
CA THR A 17 28.87 -5.22 -15.90
C THR A 17 27.99 -4.77 -14.75
N ILE A 18 27.24 -3.71 -15.03
CA ILE A 18 26.15 -3.14 -14.24
C ILE A 18 25.18 -4.29 -13.90
N SER A 19 25.34 -4.87 -12.71
CA SER A 19 24.54 -6.01 -12.29
C SER A 19 23.51 -5.55 -11.27
N SER A 20 22.27 -5.62 -11.74
CA SER A 20 21.05 -5.88 -10.98
C SER A 20 20.40 -4.68 -10.29
N PHE A 21 19.33 -4.21 -10.94
CA PHE A 21 18.18 -3.59 -10.29
C PHE A 21 17.76 -4.46 -9.10
N SER A 22 18.12 -4.05 -7.89
CA SER A 22 17.40 -4.48 -6.70
C SER A 22 16.01 -3.86 -6.83
N GLN A 23 15.03 -4.64 -7.31
CA GLN A 23 13.65 -4.18 -7.35
C GLN A 23 13.23 -3.98 -5.88
N SER A 24 13.10 -2.72 -5.47
CA SER A 24 12.59 -2.38 -4.15
C SER A 24 11.28 -3.13 -3.92
N ALA A 25 11.19 -3.84 -2.79
CA ALA A 25 10.25 -4.94 -2.59
C ALA A 25 8.76 -4.60 -2.87
N CYS A 26 8.37 -3.32 -2.81
CA CYS A 26 6.96 -2.90 -2.86
C CYS A 26 6.62 -1.88 -3.97
N VAL A 27 7.45 -1.68 -4.99
CA VAL A 27 7.15 -0.70 -6.07
C VAL A 27 5.80 -1.02 -6.68
N GLU A 28 4.90 -0.03 -6.70
CA GLU A 28 3.59 -0.13 -7.38
C GLU A 28 2.71 -1.32 -6.93
N TYR A 29 2.99 -1.92 -5.77
CA TYR A 29 2.15 -2.97 -5.17
C TYR A 29 0.65 -2.61 -5.17
N HIS A 30 0.29 -1.37 -4.84
CA HIS A 30 -1.11 -0.91 -4.85
C HIS A 30 -1.82 -1.05 -6.21
N VAL A 31 -1.15 -0.77 -7.34
CA VAL A 31 -1.77 -0.95 -8.67
C VAL A 31 -1.65 -2.37 -9.20
N THR A 32 -0.59 -3.09 -8.86
CA THR A 32 -0.31 -4.43 -9.42
C THR A 32 -1.03 -5.55 -8.66
N LYS A 33 -1.29 -5.38 -7.36
CA LYS A 33 -1.86 -6.42 -6.49
C LYS A 33 -3.21 -6.08 -5.88
N CYS A 34 -3.54 -4.80 -5.68
CA CYS A 34 -4.83 -4.43 -5.08
C CYS A 34 -5.94 -4.15 -6.10
N LYS A 35 -5.60 -4.01 -7.39
CA LYS A 35 -6.57 -3.57 -8.39
C LYS A 35 -7.66 -4.61 -8.64
N ASN A 36 -8.91 -4.17 -8.52
CA ASN A 36 -10.08 -4.96 -8.90
C ASN A 36 -10.34 -4.78 -10.40
N PRO A 37 -10.40 -5.85 -11.21
CA PRO A 37 -10.68 -5.74 -12.66
C PRO A 37 -12.05 -5.12 -12.98
N ASP A 38 -12.98 -5.11 -12.02
CA ASP A 38 -14.32 -4.57 -12.20
C ASP A 38 -14.44 -3.05 -11.91
N SER A 39 -13.32 -2.33 -11.69
CA SER A 39 -13.30 -0.87 -11.44
C SER A 39 -13.57 -0.01 -12.71
N LYS A 40 -14.73 -0.21 -13.33
CA LYS A 40 -15.15 0.59 -14.49
C LYS A 40 -15.44 2.04 -14.06
N GLY A 41 -14.81 2.99 -14.75
CA GLY A 41 -15.07 4.44 -14.57
C GLY A 41 -14.19 5.13 -13.52
N TYR A 42 -13.48 4.36 -12.69
CA TYR A 42 -12.52 4.90 -11.75
C TYR A 42 -11.12 5.05 -12.37
N SER A 43 -10.43 6.12 -11.97
CA SER A 43 -9.01 6.35 -12.26
C SER A 43 -8.20 6.26 -10.96
N VAL A 44 -6.96 5.79 -11.04
CA VAL A 44 -6.08 5.72 -9.87
C VAL A 44 -5.66 7.13 -9.48
N ALA A 45 -5.96 7.54 -8.25
CA ALA A 45 -5.55 8.82 -7.71
C ALA A 45 -4.03 8.82 -7.43
N GLU A 46 -3.36 9.94 -7.67
CA GLU A 46 -1.91 10.11 -7.42
C GLU A 46 -1.50 9.87 -5.96
N ALA A 47 -2.45 10.02 -5.03
CA ALA A 47 -2.22 9.76 -3.61
C ALA A 47 -2.14 8.26 -3.27
N SER A 48 -2.45 7.37 -4.22
CA SER A 48 -2.26 5.93 -4.06
C SER A 48 -0.79 5.61 -3.90
N ARG A 49 -0.46 4.70 -2.99
CA ARG A 49 0.93 4.33 -2.74
C ARG A 49 1.07 2.96 -2.11
N SER A 50 2.29 2.43 -2.20
CA SER A 50 2.69 1.18 -1.56
C SER A 50 3.60 1.47 -0.37
N ALA A 51 3.61 0.58 0.61
CA ALA A 51 4.55 0.65 1.73
C ALA A 51 5.01 -0.75 2.16
N LEU A 52 6.23 -0.85 2.67
CA LEU A 52 6.72 -2.04 3.35
C LEU A 52 6.46 -1.85 4.85
N LEU A 53 5.65 -2.72 5.45
CA LEU A 53 5.30 -2.64 6.87
C LEU A 53 5.65 -3.94 7.61
N LEU A 54 5.96 -3.80 8.90
CA LEU A 54 6.12 -4.91 9.83
C LEU A 54 4.77 -5.30 10.44
N LYS A 55 4.62 -6.56 10.83
CA LYS A 55 3.50 -6.96 11.70
C LYS A 55 3.49 -6.14 13.01
N GLY A 56 2.29 -5.74 13.45
CA GLY A 56 2.11 -4.85 14.60
C GLY A 56 2.41 -3.38 14.31
N GLN A 57 2.83 -3.02 13.09
CA GLN A 57 3.06 -1.62 12.72
C GLN A 57 1.75 -0.93 12.31
N THR A 58 1.63 0.34 12.68
CA THR A 58 0.61 1.25 12.17
C THR A 58 1.27 2.31 11.30
N SER A 59 0.65 2.65 10.17
CA SER A 59 1.12 3.70 9.26
C SER A 59 -0.03 4.61 8.84
N GLU A 60 0.25 5.89 8.68
CA GLU A 60 -0.76 6.89 8.29
C GLU A 60 -0.44 7.45 6.89
N PHE A 61 -1.46 7.48 6.04
CA PHE A 61 -1.36 8.01 4.69
C PHE A 61 -2.28 9.21 4.53
N ARG A 62 -1.69 10.40 4.44
CA ARG A 62 -2.44 11.65 4.24
C ARG A 62 -2.95 11.76 2.81
N PHE A 63 -4.20 12.18 2.67
CA PHE A 63 -4.91 12.34 1.40
C PHE A 63 -5.99 13.43 1.49
N THR A 64 -6.26 14.15 0.40
CA THR A 64 -7.35 15.13 0.32
C THR A 64 -8.45 14.60 -0.57
N ILE A 65 -9.64 14.43 0.00
CA ILE A 65 -10.87 14.06 -0.71
C ILE A 65 -11.59 15.32 -1.17
N TYR A 66 -12.03 15.34 -2.44
CA TYR A 66 -12.69 16.51 -3.04
C TYR A 66 -14.18 16.29 -3.22
N GLN A 67 -14.97 17.32 -2.94
CA GLN A 67 -16.42 17.34 -3.16
C GLN A 67 -16.80 16.98 -4.61
N GLY A 68 -17.87 16.21 -4.76
CA GLY A 68 -18.40 15.82 -6.08
C GLY A 68 -17.59 14.73 -6.77
N LYS A 69 -16.77 14.01 -6.00
CA LYS A 69 -16.10 12.79 -6.43
C LYS A 69 -16.57 11.59 -5.61
N ASP A 70 -16.59 10.45 -6.27
CA ASP A 70 -16.72 9.15 -5.65
C ASP A 70 -15.32 8.55 -5.52
N TYR A 71 -15.02 8.03 -4.34
CA TYR A 71 -13.77 7.38 -4.02
C TYR A 71 -13.99 5.92 -3.68
N ARG A 72 -13.08 5.07 -4.16
CA ARG A 72 -12.94 3.68 -3.75
C ARG A 72 -11.56 3.52 -3.13
N ILE A 73 -11.50 3.12 -1.88
CA ILE A 73 -10.26 2.82 -1.17
C ILE A 73 -10.14 1.31 -1.04
N THR A 74 -9.06 0.74 -1.55
CA THR A 74 -8.74 -0.68 -1.44
C THR A 74 -7.41 -0.87 -0.73
N ILE A 75 -7.44 -1.52 0.43
CA ILE A 75 -6.26 -1.89 1.21
C ILE A 75 -5.98 -3.37 1.00
N CYS A 76 -4.82 -3.68 0.42
CA CYS A 76 -4.35 -5.05 0.28
C CYS A 76 -2.91 -5.20 0.78
N GLY A 77 -2.50 -6.43 1.06
CA GLY A 77 -1.15 -6.73 1.49
C GLY A 77 -0.79 -8.18 1.28
N GLU A 78 0.49 -8.48 1.41
CA GLU A 78 1.03 -9.84 1.25
C GLU A 78 0.56 -10.77 2.35
N ASP A 79 0.40 -12.06 2.02
CA ASP A 79 -0.06 -13.10 2.96
C ASP A 79 0.81 -13.20 4.22
N ALA A 80 2.09 -12.81 4.11
CA ALA A 80 3.02 -12.74 5.23
C ALA A 80 2.54 -11.81 6.36
N LEU A 81 1.73 -10.79 6.05
CA LEU A 81 1.20 -9.83 7.02
C LEU A 81 0.02 -10.38 7.83
N GLY A 82 -0.58 -11.50 7.40
CA GLY A 82 -1.68 -12.15 8.08
C GLY A 82 -3.01 -12.05 7.34
N PRO A 83 -4.08 -12.63 7.94
CA PRO A 83 -5.35 -12.86 7.24
C PRO A 83 -6.18 -11.59 7.01
N TYR A 84 -6.00 -10.56 7.84
CA TYR A 84 -6.73 -9.30 7.73
C TYR A 84 -5.82 -8.12 8.02
N LEU A 85 -6.19 -6.97 7.46
CA LEU A 85 -5.59 -5.66 7.70
C LEU A 85 -6.68 -4.77 8.26
N GLN A 86 -6.39 -4.03 9.33
CA GLN A 86 -7.31 -2.99 9.78
C GLN A 86 -6.95 -1.68 9.10
N TYR A 87 -7.95 -0.92 8.67
CA TYR A 87 -7.74 0.47 8.30
C TYR A 87 -8.90 1.35 8.73
N GLN A 88 -8.53 2.60 9.04
CA GLN A 88 -9.47 3.65 9.39
C GLN A 88 -9.29 4.83 8.44
N ILE A 89 -10.39 5.53 8.16
CA ILE A 89 -10.37 6.84 7.53
C ILE A 89 -10.67 7.84 8.64
N VAL A 90 -9.70 8.71 8.94
CA VAL A 90 -9.80 9.66 10.04
C VAL A 90 -9.71 11.07 9.47
N ASP A 91 -10.59 11.95 9.92
CA ASP A 91 -10.52 13.37 9.60
C ASP A 91 -9.21 13.96 10.13
N TRP A 92 -8.46 14.66 9.27
CA TRP A 92 -7.14 15.19 9.63
C TRP A 92 -7.22 16.29 10.69
N GLU A 93 -8.28 17.09 10.69
CA GLU A 93 -8.43 18.24 11.57
C GLU A 93 -9.10 17.86 12.88
N THR A 94 -10.22 17.13 12.82
CA THR A 94 -11.03 16.82 14.01
C THR A 94 -10.59 15.55 14.74
N ASN A 95 -9.79 14.69 14.09
CA ASN A 95 -9.49 13.32 14.55
C ASN A 95 -10.72 12.41 14.68
N GLU A 96 -11.83 12.77 14.07
CA GLU A 96 -13.03 11.93 14.00
C GLU A 96 -12.77 10.72 13.10
N VAL A 97 -13.10 9.52 13.59
CA VAL A 97 -13.06 8.29 12.79
C VAL A 97 -14.30 8.29 11.90
N LEU A 98 -14.10 8.50 10.60
CA LEU A 98 -15.16 8.53 9.59
C LEU A 98 -15.54 7.12 9.14
N TYR A 99 -14.61 6.18 9.23
CA TYR A 99 -14.79 4.78 8.85
C TYR A 99 -13.73 3.90 9.54
N ASP A 100 -14.12 2.70 9.97
CA ASP A 100 -13.24 1.63 10.45
C ASP A 100 -13.69 0.31 9.82
N ASN A 101 -12.83 -0.34 9.05
CA ASN A 101 -13.20 -1.60 8.39
C ASN A 101 -13.41 -2.76 9.39
N LYS A 102 -12.93 -2.62 10.63
CA LYS A 102 -13.17 -3.59 11.71
C LYS A 102 -14.65 -3.82 11.97
N ASP A 103 -15.47 -2.78 11.81
CA ASP A 103 -16.93 -2.86 11.98
C ASP A 103 -17.63 -3.58 10.81
N TYR A 104 -16.88 -3.87 9.74
CA TYR A 104 -17.36 -4.47 8.49
C TYR A 104 -16.56 -5.73 8.13
N ASN A 105 -16.26 -6.56 9.12
CA ASN A 105 -15.54 -7.84 8.96
C ASN A 105 -14.18 -7.69 8.23
N TYR A 106 -13.48 -6.58 8.48
CA TYR A 106 -12.20 -6.27 7.85
C TYR A 106 -12.24 -6.30 6.32
N THR A 107 -13.36 -5.84 5.73
CA THR A 107 -13.45 -5.65 4.27
C THR A 107 -12.27 -4.81 3.77
N LYS A 108 -11.74 -5.20 2.61
CA LYS A 108 -10.56 -4.55 2.01
C LYS A 108 -10.92 -3.30 1.23
N GLU A 109 -12.18 -3.19 0.80
CA GLU A 109 -12.66 -2.15 -0.11
C GLU A 109 -13.79 -1.35 0.55
N PHE A 110 -13.76 -0.03 0.37
CA PHE A 110 -14.80 0.89 0.80
C PHE A 110 -15.03 1.97 -0.26
N GLU A 111 -16.29 2.18 -0.63
CA GLU A 111 -16.73 3.19 -1.60
C GLU A 111 -17.58 4.27 -0.93
N PHE A 112 -17.33 5.52 -1.27
CA PHE A 112 -18.06 6.66 -0.72
C PHE A 112 -18.08 7.86 -1.66
N THR A 113 -19.16 8.64 -1.58
CA THR A 113 -19.29 9.94 -2.26
C THR A 113 -18.94 11.06 -1.30
N VAL A 114 -18.16 12.04 -1.77
CA VAL A 114 -17.70 13.15 -0.95
C VAL A 114 -18.63 14.35 -1.09
N LEU A 115 -19.32 14.67 0.01
CA LEU A 115 -20.25 15.80 0.08
C LEU A 115 -19.55 17.14 0.34
N MET A 116 -18.41 17.11 1.04
CA MET A 116 -17.59 18.28 1.36
C MET A 116 -16.11 17.91 1.27
N SER A 117 -15.30 18.76 0.65
CA SER A 117 -13.86 18.53 0.54
C SER A 117 -13.19 18.55 1.92
N LYS A 118 -12.32 17.57 2.20
CA LYS A 118 -11.59 17.47 3.48
C LYS A 118 -10.23 16.82 3.27
N THR A 119 -9.30 17.04 4.20
CA THR A 119 -8.12 16.20 4.31
C THR A 119 -8.39 15.08 5.30
N VAL A 120 -8.05 13.85 4.92
CA VAL A 120 -8.15 12.66 5.76
C VAL A 120 -6.78 12.00 5.88
N ARG A 121 -6.65 11.13 6.88
CA ARG A 121 -5.57 10.14 6.94
C ARG A 121 -6.15 8.74 6.92
N ILE A 122 -5.59 7.89 6.07
CA ILE A 122 -5.87 6.46 6.05
C ILE A 122 -4.86 5.83 7.00
N VAL A 123 -5.35 5.36 8.15
CA VAL A 123 -4.53 4.72 9.18
C VAL A 123 -4.60 3.22 8.97
N VAL A 124 -3.52 2.60 8.51
CA VAL A 124 -3.44 1.15 8.27
C VAL A 124 -2.69 0.49 9.42
N THR A 125 -3.32 -0.49 10.06
CA THR A 125 -2.75 -1.26 11.16
C THR A 125 -2.61 -2.72 10.76
N ILE A 126 -1.38 -3.23 10.85
CA ILE A 126 -1.07 -4.64 10.63
C ILE A 126 -1.20 -5.36 11.97
N PRO A 127 -2.10 -6.35 12.12
CA PRO A 127 -2.21 -7.12 13.36
C PRO A 127 -0.87 -7.75 13.76
N SER A 128 -0.62 -7.80 15.06
CA SER A 128 0.49 -8.59 15.60
C SER A 128 0.05 -10.06 15.76
N ASP A 129 1.00 -11.00 15.79
CA ASP A 129 0.68 -12.42 15.96
C ASP A 129 -0.06 -12.74 17.28
N SER A 130 -0.02 -11.84 18.26
CA SER A 130 -0.73 -11.94 19.54
C SER A 130 -2.19 -11.46 19.48
N GLU A 131 -2.56 -10.70 18.45
CA GLU A 131 -3.90 -10.15 18.28
C GLU A 131 -4.73 -10.92 17.25
N ASP A 132 -4.16 -11.97 16.66
CA ASP A 132 -4.87 -12.89 15.79
C ASP A 132 -5.93 -13.65 16.62
N PRO A 133 -7.24 -13.50 16.35
CA PRO A 133 -8.29 -14.17 17.12
C PRO A 133 -8.21 -15.70 17.05
N ALA A 134 -7.43 -16.24 16.10
CA ALA A 134 -7.12 -17.65 15.93
C ALA A 134 -5.93 -18.16 16.78
N SER A 135 -5.10 -17.29 17.36
CA SER A 135 -3.85 -17.65 18.05
C SER A 135 -3.93 -17.53 19.59
N LYS A 136 -5.03 -18.01 20.22
CA LYS A 136 -5.16 -18.09 21.68
C LYS A 136 -4.31 -19.21 22.34
N SER A 137 -3.04 -19.36 21.94
CA SER A 137 -2.07 -20.19 22.66
C SER A 137 -0.92 -19.34 23.17
N ILE A 138 -0.93 -19.08 24.48
CA ILE A 138 0.15 -18.43 25.22
C ILE A 138 1.45 -19.21 24.97
N SER A 139 2.31 -18.66 24.12
CA SER A 139 3.69 -19.10 24.00
C SER A 139 4.56 -17.86 23.82
N LEU A 140 5.57 -17.71 24.68
CA LEU A 140 6.60 -16.68 24.60
C LEU A 140 7.37 -16.87 23.28
N ARG A 141 6.83 -16.36 22.18
CA ARG A 141 7.53 -16.31 20.89
C ARG A 141 8.14 -14.91 20.74
N PRO A 142 9.36 -14.80 20.17
CA PRO A 142 9.91 -13.51 19.78
C PRO A 142 8.88 -12.76 18.91
N LYS A 143 8.73 -11.44 19.08
CA LYS A 143 7.92 -10.60 18.18
C LYS A 143 8.31 -10.95 16.75
N SER A 144 7.35 -11.42 15.96
CA SER A 144 7.58 -11.74 14.56
C SER A 144 8.07 -10.51 13.81
N THR A 145 9.25 -10.64 13.23
CA THR A 145 9.90 -9.64 12.37
C THR A 145 9.35 -9.71 10.93
N SER A 146 8.20 -10.36 10.72
CA SER A 146 7.62 -10.50 9.39
C SER A 146 7.24 -9.13 8.84
N MET A 147 7.79 -8.82 7.67
CA MET A 147 7.49 -7.65 6.88
C MET A 147 6.81 -8.07 5.59
N GLY A 148 6.00 -7.20 5.04
CA GLY A 148 5.34 -7.42 3.77
C GLY A 148 4.86 -6.11 3.16
N CYS A 149 4.65 -6.17 1.85
CA CYS A 149 4.14 -5.04 1.12
C CYS A 149 2.64 -4.85 1.37
N ILE A 150 2.26 -3.59 1.56
CA ILE A 150 0.88 -3.15 1.49
C ILE A 150 0.68 -2.22 0.30
N GLY A 151 -0.54 -2.22 -0.21
CA GLY A 151 -1.02 -1.23 -1.16
C GLY A 151 -2.20 -0.48 -0.59
N VAL A 152 -2.09 0.85 -0.58
CA VAL A 152 -3.20 1.77 -0.40
C VAL A 152 -3.60 2.25 -1.78
N LEU A 153 -4.54 1.55 -2.41
CA LEU A 153 -5.07 1.90 -3.71
C LEU A 153 -6.25 2.86 -3.50
N ILE A 154 -6.14 4.05 -4.07
CA ILE A 154 -7.19 5.07 -4.05
C ILE A 154 -7.63 5.27 -5.49
N GLU A 155 -8.86 4.89 -5.77
CA GLU A 155 -9.51 5.05 -7.05
C GLU A 155 -10.53 6.19 -6.94
N GLU A 156 -10.59 7.08 -7.92
CA GLU A 156 -11.51 8.22 -7.95
C GLU A 156 -12.22 8.38 -9.30
N MET A 157 -13.46 8.85 -9.24
CA MET A 157 -14.24 9.29 -10.40
C MET A 157 -15.08 10.51 -10.06
N ILE A 158 -15.48 11.28 -11.07
CA ILE A 158 -16.46 12.36 -10.87
C ILE A 158 -17.81 11.72 -10.57
N THR A 159 -18.46 12.15 -9.47
CA THR A 159 -19.78 11.64 -9.09
C THR A 159 -20.76 11.87 -10.25
N PRO A 160 -21.38 10.81 -10.79
CA PRO A 160 -22.37 10.98 -11.85
C PRO A 160 -23.54 11.84 -11.35
N LYS A 161 -23.84 12.92 -12.06
CA LYS A 161 -25.02 13.74 -11.76
C LYS A 161 -26.28 12.90 -12.02
N LYS A 162 -26.85 12.34 -10.96
CA LYS A 162 -28.20 11.77 -11.01
C LYS A 162 -29.17 12.93 -10.81
N GLY A 163 -29.80 13.38 -11.89
CA GLY A 163 -30.74 14.49 -11.84
C GLY A 163 -32.01 14.15 -11.07
N PHE A 164 -32.55 15.15 -10.38
CA PHE A 164 -33.91 15.60 -10.66
C PHE A 164 -33.80 17.02 -11.23
#